data_AF-A0A2H1EEK0-F1
#
_entry.id   AF-A0A2H1EEK0-F1
#
_cell.length_a   1.000
_cell.length_b   1.000
_cell.length_c   1.000
_cell.angle_alpha   90.00
_cell.angle_beta   90.00
_cell.angle_gamma   90.00
#
_symmetry.space_group_name_H-M   'P 1'
#
loop_
_entity.id
_entity.type
_entity.pdbx_description
1 polymer ?
#
loop_
_entity_poly.entity_id
_entity_poly.type
_entity_poly.pdbx_seq_one_letter_code
_entity_poly.pdbx_strand_id
1 'polypeptide(L)'
;MDLKQISDTMGLSNFPVGLGGCRNDGTNYECCEFNITVMDGKSGESIHNVDDEYVKVHHCSFDTVESDTLHQLQNLSIINDDEWKLRMFLSKIKDKRKQIAISHARSCLVDAGIFANKSRDFAKLKDPFAGVWIKCASYSLADAIFCFNMQRPSPTHMLDSLRNMKKDQVNQKLSIIHNILGIERSTTSLLSRMAKSTVGFSDMIENNGNSGIVKKKYDYLAKNSLLSDCYFYLGYVNRQNVLKIQNRIHKNPEFIHVLKTGMDIENDPMVIDSQAVTVLQSVTEIFGDLKN
;
A
#
# COMPACT_ATOMS: atom_id res chain seq x y z
N MET A 1 -11.96 -21.66 7.08
CA MET A 1 -13.01 -20.72 7.52
C MET A 1 -14.04 -20.59 6.42
N ASP A 2 -15.33 -20.71 6.75
CA ASP A 2 -16.42 -20.51 5.80
C ASP A 2 -16.69 -19.00 5.61
N LEU A 3 -16.58 -18.51 4.38
CA LEU A 3 -16.76 -17.08 4.08
C LEU A 3 -18.19 -16.60 4.32
N LYS A 4 -19.19 -17.48 4.21
CA LYS A 4 -20.58 -17.13 4.55
C LYS A 4 -20.72 -16.90 6.05
N GLN A 5 -20.10 -17.77 6.85
CA GLN A 5 -20.08 -17.64 8.30
C GLN A 5 -19.42 -16.33 8.76
N ILE A 6 -18.38 -15.86 8.08
CA ILE A 6 -17.77 -14.53 8.34
C ILE A 6 -18.80 -13.42 8.12
N SER A 7 -19.47 -13.42 6.96
CA SER A 7 -20.48 -12.41 6.63
C SER A 7 -21.60 -12.38 7.67
N ASP A 8 -22.09 -13.56 8.08
CA ASP A 8 -23.16 -13.70 9.06
C ASP A 8 -22.72 -13.22 10.46
N THR A 9 -21.54 -13.67 10.92
CA THR A 9 -20.99 -13.29 12.23
C THR A 9 -20.77 -11.79 12.34
N MET A 10 -20.45 -11.14 11.22
CA MET A 10 -20.19 -9.70 11.15
C MET A 10 -21.45 -8.86 10.85
N GLY A 11 -22.61 -9.48 10.69
CA GLY A 11 -23.86 -8.79 10.38
C GLY A 11 -23.89 -8.13 9.00
N LEU A 12 -23.11 -8.65 8.04
CA LEU A 12 -22.97 -8.09 6.69
C LEU A 12 -23.93 -8.71 5.67
N SER A 13 -24.71 -9.71 6.06
CA SER A 13 -25.54 -10.53 5.16
C SER A 13 -26.68 -9.79 4.47
N ASN A 14 -27.00 -8.58 4.91
CA ASN A 14 -27.99 -7.71 4.25
C ASN A 14 -27.39 -6.83 3.13
N PHE A 15 -26.08 -6.94 2.88
CA PHE A 15 -25.37 -6.13 1.90
C PHE A 15 -24.71 -7.01 0.83
N PRO A 16 -24.45 -6.46 -0.37
CA PRO A 16 -23.55 -7.11 -1.31
C PRO A 16 -22.13 -7.15 -0.75
N VAL A 17 -21.53 -8.35 -0.72
CA VAL A 17 -20.24 -8.63 -0.10
C VAL A 17 -19.36 -9.43 -1.06
N GLY A 18 -18.08 -9.04 -1.16
CA GLY A 18 -17.07 -9.75 -1.94
C GLY A 18 -15.79 -9.99 -1.17
N LEU A 19 -15.10 -11.09 -1.47
CA LEU A 19 -13.73 -11.37 -1.03
C LEU A 19 -12.73 -10.83 -2.05
N GLY A 20 -11.72 -10.11 -1.58
CA GLY A 20 -10.61 -9.60 -2.37
C GLY A 20 -9.25 -9.98 -1.80
N GLY A 21 -8.22 -9.24 -2.23
CA GLY A 21 -6.84 -9.44 -1.79
C GLY A 21 -6.22 -10.77 -2.24
N CYS A 22 -5.06 -11.08 -1.65
CA CYS A 22 -4.25 -12.26 -2.02
C CYS A 22 -4.92 -13.60 -1.69
N ARG A 23 -5.81 -13.67 -0.69
CA ARG A 23 -6.58 -14.88 -0.38
C ARG A 23 -7.60 -15.21 -1.47
N ASN A 24 -8.19 -14.20 -2.09
CA ASN A 24 -9.04 -14.37 -3.27
C ASN A 24 -8.22 -14.81 -4.48
N ASP A 25 -7.04 -14.23 -4.66
CA ASP A 25 -6.20 -14.48 -5.84
C ASP A 25 -5.41 -15.81 -5.74
N GLY A 26 -5.44 -16.49 -4.60
CA GLY A 26 -4.72 -17.75 -4.35
C GLY A 26 -3.21 -17.59 -4.16
N THR A 27 -2.74 -16.37 -3.84
CA THR A 27 -1.32 -16.02 -3.69
C THR A 27 -0.92 -15.70 -2.25
N ASN A 28 -1.83 -15.91 -1.30
CA ASN A 28 -1.63 -15.51 0.09
C ASN A 28 -0.57 -16.35 0.82
N TYR A 29 0.10 -15.70 1.77
CA TYR A 29 0.78 -16.40 2.86
C TYR A 29 -0.19 -16.70 4.02
N GLU A 30 0.26 -17.52 4.97
CA GLU A 30 -0.52 -17.80 6.20
C GLU A 30 -0.78 -16.55 7.03
N CYS A 31 0.11 -15.56 6.97
CA CYS A 31 -0.04 -14.31 7.71
C CYS A 31 -1.05 -13.32 7.12
N CYS A 32 -1.54 -13.57 5.90
CA CYS A 32 -2.42 -12.63 5.23
C CYS A 32 -3.82 -12.66 5.82
N GLU A 33 -4.40 -11.49 6.00
CA GLU A 33 -5.78 -11.28 6.42
C GLU A 33 -6.79 -11.61 5.30
N PHE A 34 -8.03 -11.87 5.69
CA PHE A 34 -9.15 -11.87 4.75
C PHE A 34 -9.55 -10.43 4.45
N ASN A 35 -9.58 -10.06 3.17
CA ASN A 35 -10.00 -8.74 2.73
C ASN A 35 -11.44 -8.83 2.22
N ILE A 36 -12.39 -8.36 3.01
CA ILE A 36 -13.82 -8.35 2.70
C ILE A 36 -14.20 -6.95 2.26
N THR A 37 -14.93 -6.83 1.16
CA THR A 37 -15.55 -5.57 0.73
C THR A 37 -17.05 -5.68 0.93
N VAL A 38 -17.63 -4.68 1.58
CA VAL A 38 -19.08 -4.56 1.75
C VAL A 38 -19.60 -3.29 1.06
N MET A 39 -20.67 -3.43 0.28
CA MET A 39 -21.35 -2.33 -0.40
C MET A 39 -22.48 -1.77 0.48
N ASP A 40 -22.11 -1.11 1.58
CA ASP A 40 -23.05 -0.53 2.56
C ASP A 40 -23.20 1.00 2.45
N GLY A 41 -22.58 1.61 1.44
CA GLY A 41 -22.63 3.06 1.19
C GLY A 41 -21.75 3.89 2.13
N LYS A 42 -20.97 3.24 3.02
CA LYS A 42 -19.99 3.92 3.88
C LYS A 42 -18.61 3.93 3.24
N SER A 43 -17.66 4.58 3.92
CA SER A 43 -16.25 4.60 3.54
C SER A 43 -15.36 4.23 4.74
N GLY A 44 -14.12 3.85 4.45
CA GLY A 44 -13.14 3.48 5.46
C GLY A 44 -13.02 1.97 5.65
N GLU A 45 -12.28 1.58 6.70
CA GLU A 45 -11.91 0.20 6.96
C GLU A 45 -12.05 -0.14 8.45
N SER A 46 -12.43 -1.38 8.74
CA SER A 46 -12.48 -1.94 10.08
C SER A 46 -11.79 -3.30 10.12
N ILE A 47 -11.23 -3.66 11.29
CA ILE A 47 -10.49 -4.91 11.46
C ILE A 47 -11.08 -5.69 12.60
N HIS A 48 -11.31 -6.96 12.34
CA HIS A 48 -11.98 -7.89 13.23
C HIS A 48 -11.14 -9.15 13.36
N ASN A 49 -11.27 -9.83 14.49
CA ASN A 49 -10.69 -11.14 14.70
C ASN A 49 -11.83 -12.16 14.76
N VAL A 50 -11.81 -13.14 13.87
CA VAL A 50 -12.79 -14.21 13.77
C VAL A 50 -12.01 -15.53 13.73
N ASP A 51 -12.21 -16.39 14.72
CA ASP A 51 -11.53 -17.69 14.83
C ASP A 51 -9.99 -17.60 14.67
N ASP A 52 -9.36 -16.66 15.37
CA ASP A 52 -7.91 -16.35 15.32
C ASP A 52 -7.38 -15.85 13.96
N GLU A 53 -8.28 -15.52 13.04
CA GLU A 53 -7.96 -14.90 11.75
C GLU A 53 -8.35 -13.43 11.72
N TYR A 54 -7.46 -12.61 11.14
CA TYR A 54 -7.78 -11.21 10.89
C TYR A 54 -8.67 -11.08 9.66
N VAL A 55 -9.78 -10.37 9.82
CA VAL A 55 -10.68 -9.97 8.75
C VAL A 55 -10.65 -8.46 8.66
N LYS A 56 -10.17 -7.95 7.53
CA LYS A 56 -10.19 -6.53 7.19
C LYS A 56 -11.39 -6.25 6.29
N VAL A 57 -12.31 -5.43 6.77
CA VAL A 57 -13.51 -5.02 6.05
C VAL A 57 -13.31 -3.64 5.46
N HIS A 58 -13.51 -3.52 4.16
CA HIS A 58 -13.51 -2.28 3.40
C HIS A 58 -14.95 -1.90 3.09
N HIS A 59 -15.35 -0.69 3.51
CA HIS A 59 -16.68 -0.14 3.24
C HIS A 59 -16.66 0.65 1.95
N CYS A 60 -17.61 0.37 1.05
CA CYS A 60 -17.67 0.96 -0.29
C CYS A 60 -19.10 1.35 -0.69
N SER A 61 -19.19 2.23 -1.69
CA SER A 61 -20.43 2.61 -2.35
C SER A 61 -20.40 2.20 -3.83
N PHE A 62 -21.58 1.97 -4.42
CA PHE A 62 -21.71 1.79 -5.87
C PHE A 62 -21.43 3.08 -6.66
N ASP A 63 -21.44 4.23 -5.97
CA ASP A 63 -21.16 5.54 -6.56
C ASP A 63 -19.66 5.89 -6.56
N THR A 64 -18.79 4.99 -6.07
CA THR A 64 -17.33 5.17 -6.06
C THR A 64 -16.80 5.38 -7.49
N VAL A 65 -15.98 6.43 -7.65
CA VAL A 65 -15.37 6.81 -8.93
C VAL A 65 -13.84 6.85 -8.87
N GLU A 66 -13.27 6.80 -7.67
CA GLU A 66 -11.84 6.90 -7.42
C GLU A 66 -11.12 5.68 -8.01
N SER A 67 -10.13 5.94 -8.86
CA SER A 67 -9.46 4.87 -9.62
C SER A 67 -8.70 3.88 -8.74
N ASP A 68 -8.21 4.30 -7.58
CA ASP A 68 -7.54 3.43 -6.62
C ASP A 68 -8.52 2.42 -6.02
N THR A 69 -9.68 2.88 -5.58
CA THR A 69 -10.73 2.05 -5.00
C THR A 69 -11.29 1.11 -6.06
N LEU A 70 -11.61 1.61 -7.26
CA LEU A 70 -12.04 0.78 -8.39
C LEU A 70 -11.00 -0.27 -8.80
N HIS A 71 -9.70 0.04 -8.68
CA HIS A 71 -8.63 -0.93 -8.93
C HIS A 71 -8.57 -2.03 -7.87
N GLN A 72 -8.83 -1.70 -6.60
CA GLN A 72 -8.89 -2.68 -5.51
C GLN A 72 -10.08 -3.64 -5.64
N LEU A 73 -11.20 -3.16 -6.16
CA LEU A 73 -12.43 -3.93 -6.41
C LEU A 73 -12.32 -4.91 -7.60
N GLN A 74 -11.18 -4.96 -8.30
CA GLN A 74 -11.00 -5.93 -9.38
C GLN A 74 -10.97 -7.36 -8.85
N ASN A 75 -11.60 -8.27 -9.58
CA ASN A 75 -11.61 -9.71 -9.35
C ASN A 75 -12.19 -10.18 -8.01
N LEU A 76 -13.06 -9.40 -7.35
CA LEU A 76 -13.72 -9.86 -6.13
C LEU A 76 -14.53 -11.15 -6.38
N SER A 77 -14.37 -12.15 -5.51
CA SER A 77 -15.30 -13.29 -5.45
C SER A 77 -16.53 -12.90 -4.64
N ILE A 78 -17.71 -12.97 -5.24
CA ILE A 78 -18.96 -12.61 -4.58
C ILE A 78 -19.27 -13.64 -3.49
N ILE A 79 -19.46 -13.15 -2.26
CA ILE A 79 -19.95 -13.95 -1.11
C ILE A 79 -21.47 -13.83 -1.02
N ASN A 80 -22.00 -12.60 -1.11
CA ASN A 80 -23.42 -12.29 -1.04
C ASN A 80 -23.79 -11.19 -2.06
N ASP A 81 -24.88 -11.34 -2.80
CA ASP A 81 -25.37 -10.34 -3.78
C ASP A 81 -26.78 -10.68 -4.28
N ASP A 82 -27.78 -10.65 -3.40
CA ASP A 82 -29.14 -11.10 -3.71
C ASP A 82 -29.78 -10.36 -4.91
N GLU A 83 -29.47 -9.06 -5.06
CA GLU A 83 -29.99 -8.20 -6.11
C GLU A 83 -29.10 -8.11 -7.36
N TRP A 84 -28.00 -8.87 -7.40
CA TRP A 84 -27.00 -8.89 -8.50
C TRP A 84 -26.31 -7.53 -8.76
N LYS A 85 -26.43 -6.58 -7.83
CA LYS A 85 -25.87 -5.23 -7.95
C LYS A 85 -24.35 -5.28 -7.98
N LEU A 86 -23.73 -6.08 -7.10
CA LEU A 86 -22.27 -6.24 -7.07
C LEU A 86 -21.77 -6.93 -8.34
N ARG A 87 -22.45 -7.98 -8.81
CA ARG A 87 -22.10 -8.68 -10.04
C ARG A 87 -22.11 -7.76 -11.25
N MET A 88 -23.16 -6.95 -11.41
CA MET A 88 -23.25 -5.98 -12.50
C MET A 88 -22.15 -4.91 -12.40
N PHE A 89 -21.87 -4.43 -11.18
CA PHE A 89 -20.81 -3.46 -10.95
C PHE A 89 -19.42 -4.00 -11.28
N LEU A 90 -19.09 -5.20 -10.81
CA LEU A 90 -17.83 -5.88 -11.09
C LEU A 90 -17.65 -6.18 -12.59
N SER A 91 -18.73 -6.46 -13.32
CA SER A 91 -18.67 -6.59 -14.80
C SER A 91 -18.20 -5.29 -15.46
N LYS A 92 -18.75 -4.14 -15.04
CA LYS A 92 -18.34 -2.83 -15.57
C LYS A 92 -16.88 -2.52 -15.24
N ILE A 93 -16.42 -2.87 -14.03
CA ILE A 93 -15.01 -2.73 -13.62
C ILE A 93 -14.12 -3.60 -14.51
N LYS A 94 -14.50 -4.86 -14.73
CA LYS A 94 -13.76 -5.79 -15.60
C LYS A 94 -13.61 -5.26 -17.02
N ASP A 95 -14.68 -4.73 -17.60
CA ASP A 95 -14.67 -4.17 -18.96
C ASP A 95 -13.75 -2.93 -19.05
N LYS A 96 -13.64 -2.16 -17.97
CA LYS A 96 -12.80 -0.95 -17.89
C LYS A 96 -11.44 -1.17 -17.22
N ARG A 97 -11.05 -2.43 -16.96
CA ARG A 97 -9.86 -2.78 -16.14
C ARG A 97 -8.60 -2.03 -16.56
N LYS A 98 -8.30 -1.98 -17.86
CA LYS A 98 -7.11 -1.30 -18.40
C LYS A 98 -7.16 0.22 -18.17
N GLN A 99 -8.32 0.83 -18.38
CA GLN A 99 -8.50 2.27 -18.16
C GLN A 99 -8.35 2.63 -16.68
N ILE A 100 -8.95 1.83 -15.79
CA ILE A 100 -8.86 2.00 -14.33
C ILE A 100 -7.40 1.89 -13.88
N ALA A 101 -6.69 0.83 -14.30
CA ALA A 101 -5.29 0.62 -13.94
C ALA A 101 -4.39 1.76 -14.41
N ILE A 102 -4.55 2.23 -15.66
CA ILE A 102 -3.76 3.35 -16.20
C ILE A 102 -4.10 4.66 -15.47
N SER A 103 -5.38 4.90 -15.16
CA SER A 103 -5.79 6.08 -14.40
C SER A 103 -5.17 6.08 -13.01
N HIS A 104 -5.20 4.95 -12.32
CA HIS A 104 -4.60 4.81 -11.00
C HIS A 104 -3.08 4.97 -11.07
N ALA A 105 -2.41 4.33 -12.05
CA ALA A 105 -0.97 4.47 -12.27
C ALA A 105 -0.55 5.93 -12.48
N ARG A 106 -1.32 6.70 -13.24
CA ARG A 106 -1.09 8.14 -13.44
C ARG A 106 -1.25 8.92 -12.14
N SER A 107 -2.27 8.63 -11.33
CA SER A 107 -2.42 9.24 -10.00
C SER A 107 -1.19 8.97 -9.12
N CYS A 108 -0.72 7.71 -9.09
CA CYS A 108 0.48 7.33 -8.34
C CYS A 108 1.75 8.05 -8.83
N LEU A 109 1.91 8.28 -10.14
CA LEU A 109 3.01 9.08 -10.69
C LEU A 109 2.93 10.55 -10.27
N VAL A 110 1.72 11.14 -10.29
CA VAL A 110 1.50 12.50 -9.80
C VAL A 110 1.90 12.61 -8.33
N ASP A 111 1.44 11.68 -7.50
CA ASP A 111 1.78 11.62 -6.08
C ASP A 111 3.30 11.47 -5.87
N ALA A 112 3.95 10.59 -6.64
CA ALA A 112 5.40 10.43 -6.60
C ALA A 112 6.14 11.75 -6.90
N GLY A 113 5.71 12.48 -7.92
CA GLY A 113 6.26 13.79 -8.26
C GLY A 113 6.02 14.86 -7.19
N ILE A 114 4.81 14.91 -6.62
CA ILE A 114 4.46 15.84 -5.53
C ILE A 114 5.33 15.56 -4.30
N PHE A 115 5.42 14.31 -3.87
CA PHE A 115 6.19 13.93 -2.68
C PHE A 115 7.70 14.10 -2.88
N ALA A 116 8.23 13.84 -4.08
CA ALA A 116 9.64 14.10 -4.39
C ALA A 116 9.97 15.60 -4.34
N ASN A 117 9.14 16.47 -4.92
CA ASN A 117 9.32 17.92 -4.81
C ASN A 117 9.24 18.39 -3.36
N LYS A 118 8.25 17.90 -2.60
CA LYS A 118 8.10 18.21 -1.17
C LYS A 118 9.33 17.81 -0.37
N SER A 119 9.85 16.60 -0.60
CA SER A 119 11.08 16.11 0.01
C SER A 119 12.27 17.01 -0.29
N ARG A 120 12.40 17.42 -1.56
CA ARG A 120 13.47 18.30 -2.04
C ARG A 120 13.45 19.66 -1.36
N ASP A 121 12.29 20.29 -1.27
CA ASP A 121 12.17 21.60 -0.60
C ASP A 121 12.44 21.49 0.89
N PHE A 122 12.01 20.39 1.51
CA PHE A 122 12.28 20.12 2.92
C PHE A 122 13.75 19.83 3.20
N ALA A 123 14.46 19.15 2.29
CA ALA A 123 15.90 18.94 2.40
C ALA A 123 16.66 20.29 2.43
N LYS A 124 16.29 21.25 1.57
CA LYS A 124 16.88 22.60 1.57
C LYS A 124 16.66 23.33 2.90
N LEU A 125 15.48 23.13 3.51
CA LEU A 125 15.11 23.70 4.79
C LEU A 125 15.64 22.91 6.00
N LYS A 126 16.31 21.77 5.76
CA LYS A 126 16.71 20.80 6.80
C LYS A 126 15.55 20.33 7.66
N ASP A 127 14.35 20.24 7.07
CA ASP A 127 13.16 19.73 7.73
C ASP A 127 13.32 18.22 7.97
N PRO A 128 13.06 17.73 9.19
CA PRO A 128 13.32 16.35 9.55
C PRO A 128 12.44 15.34 8.79
N PHE A 129 11.31 15.75 8.21
CA PHE A 129 10.43 14.89 7.41
C PHE A 129 10.87 14.79 5.94
N ALA A 130 11.95 15.44 5.50
CA ALA A 130 12.45 15.33 4.14
C ALA A 130 12.64 13.86 3.72
N GLY A 131 13.26 13.06 4.59
CA GLY A 131 13.47 11.62 4.39
C GLY A 131 12.17 10.79 4.35
N VAL A 132 11.11 11.22 5.04
CA VAL A 132 9.80 10.57 4.99
C VAL A 132 9.16 10.75 3.62
N TRP A 133 9.18 11.98 3.09
CA TRP A 133 8.56 12.29 1.80
C TRP A 133 9.24 11.60 0.63
N ILE A 134 10.56 11.40 0.64
CA ILE A 134 11.23 10.65 -0.42
C ILE A 134 10.87 9.15 -0.39
N LYS A 135 10.69 8.57 0.80
CA LYS A 135 10.16 7.19 0.92
C LYS A 135 8.72 7.12 0.39
N CYS A 136 7.86 8.08 0.74
CA CYS A 136 6.49 8.17 0.19
C CYS A 136 6.50 8.26 -1.34
N ALA A 137 7.37 9.10 -1.91
CA ALA A 137 7.52 9.24 -3.35
C ALA A 137 7.93 7.92 -4.02
N SER A 138 8.87 7.20 -3.41
CA SER A 138 9.38 5.92 -3.92
C SER A 138 8.31 4.82 -3.90
N TYR A 139 7.51 4.74 -2.83
CA TYR A 139 6.38 3.80 -2.78
C TYR A 139 5.28 4.15 -3.80
N SER A 140 4.96 5.44 -3.98
CA SER A 140 4.01 5.85 -5.03
C SER A 140 4.53 5.54 -6.43
N LEU A 141 5.83 5.69 -6.69
CA LEU A 141 6.43 5.27 -7.96
C LEU A 141 6.34 3.74 -8.15
N ALA A 142 6.55 2.96 -7.08
CA ALA A 142 6.38 1.51 -7.11
C ALA A 142 4.93 1.10 -7.44
N ASP A 143 3.94 1.76 -6.81
CA ASP A 143 2.52 1.53 -7.09
C ASP A 143 2.19 1.83 -8.57
N ALA A 144 2.74 2.91 -9.13
CA ALA A 144 2.56 3.26 -10.54
C ALA A 144 3.09 2.17 -11.49
N ILE A 145 4.33 1.72 -11.28
CA ILE A 145 4.95 0.63 -12.06
C ILE A 145 4.11 -0.64 -11.95
N PHE A 146 3.65 -0.98 -10.75
CA PHE A 146 2.81 -2.17 -10.51
C PHE A 146 1.51 -2.10 -11.33
N CYS A 147 0.87 -0.94 -11.33
CA CYS A 147 -0.37 -0.71 -12.06
C CYS A 147 -0.18 -0.71 -13.59
N PHE A 148 0.95 -0.21 -14.12
CA PHE A 148 1.26 -0.34 -15.56
C PHE A 148 1.43 -1.79 -16.00
N ASN A 149 1.87 -2.66 -15.11
CA ASN A 149 1.94 -4.11 -15.34
C ASN A 149 0.58 -4.81 -15.12
N MET A 150 -0.51 -4.05 -14.99
CA MET A 150 -1.87 -4.57 -14.76
C MET A 150 -2.02 -5.40 -13.46
N GLN A 151 -1.12 -5.18 -12.50
CA GLN A 151 -1.13 -5.83 -11.20
C GLN A 151 -1.72 -4.89 -10.12
N ARG A 152 -2.30 -5.48 -9.08
CA ARG A 152 -2.90 -4.75 -7.94
C ARG A 152 -1.90 -4.70 -6.79
N PRO A 153 -1.51 -3.51 -6.30
CA PRO A 153 -0.56 -3.39 -5.19
C PRO A 153 -0.99 -4.26 -3.99
N SER A 154 -0.07 -5.12 -3.55
CA SER A 154 -0.24 -5.95 -2.36
C SER A 154 1.06 -5.93 -1.57
N PRO A 155 1.19 -5.11 -0.51
CA PRO A 155 2.49 -4.77 0.08
C PRO A 155 3.31 -5.96 0.57
N THR A 156 2.64 -7.02 1.01
CA THR A 156 3.27 -8.26 1.49
C THR A 156 3.89 -9.09 0.36
N HIS A 157 3.40 -8.95 -0.88
CA HIS A 157 3.79 -9.74 -2.05
C HIS A 157 4.44 -8.91 -3.17
N MET A 158 4.40 -7.57 -3.03
CA MET A 158 4.79 -6.65 -4.09
C MET A 158 6.25 -6.83 -4.48
N LEU A 159 7.16 -6.92 -3.50
CA LEU A 159 8.59 -6.99 -3.80
C LEU A 159 8.94 -8.29 -4.53
N ASP A 160 8.38 -9.42 -4.13
CA ASP A 160 8.49 -10.69 -4.87
C ASP A 160 7.94 -10.56 -6.31
N SER A 161 6.76 -9.96 -6.47
CA SER A 161 6.14 -9.77 -7.79
C SER A 161 6.98 -8.86 -8.68
N LEU A 162 7.53 -7.77 -8.13
CA LEU A 162 8.41 -6.81 -8.80
C LEU A 162 9.70 -7.47 -9.32
N ARG A 163 10.28 -8.42 -8.57
CA ARG A 163 11.49 -9.16 -9.00
C ARG A 163 11.25 -10.01 -10.25
N ASN A 164 10.01 -10.45 -10.45
CA ASN A 164 9.62 -11.35 -11.54
C ASN A 164 9.07 -10.60 -12.77
N MET A 165 9.01 -9.27 -12.74
CA MET A 165 8.51 -8.47 -13.87
C MET A 165 9.45 -8.52 -15.08
N LYS A 166 8.87 -8.37 -16.27
CA LYS A 166 9.62 -8.25 -17.52
C LYS A 166 10.54 -7.03 -17.43
N LYS A 167 11.79 -7.20 -17.87
CA LYS A 167 12.74 -6.08 -18.00
C LYS A 167 12.35 -5.22 -19.19
N ASP A 168 11.82 -4.04 -18.92
CA ASP A 168 11.58 -2.97 -19.88
C ASP A 168 12.00 -1.61 -19.27
N GLN A 169 11.88 -0.54 -20.05
CA GLN A 169 12.33 0.80 -19.65
C GLN A 169 11.64 1.32 -18.37
N VAL A 170 10.36 0.98 -18.17
CA VAL A 170 9.58 1.39 -17.00
C VAL A 170 9.96 0.53 -15.79
N ASN A 171 10.00 -0.78 -15.95
CA ASN A 171 10.29 -1.71 -14.86
C ASN A 171 11.74 -1.62 -14.39
N GLN A 172 12.68 -1.16 -15.23
CA GLN A 172 14.06 -0.91 -14.80
C GLN A 172 14.16 0.19 -13.73
N LYS A 173 13.16 1.08 -13.61
CA LYS A 173 13.10 2.10 -12.55
C LYS A 173 12.93 1.52 -11.14
N LEU A 174 12.63 0.21 -11.03
CA LEU A 174 12.62 -0.48 -9.73
C LEU A 174 13.98 -0.47 -9.03
N SER A 175 15.08 -0.45 -9.78
CA SER A 175 16.43 -0.32 -9.20
C SER A 175 16.60 0.98 -8.40
N ILE A 176 16.04 2.08 -8.90
CA ILE A 176 16.02 3.38 -8.21
C ILE A 176 15.23 3.28 -6.91
N ILE A 177 14.03 2.67 -6.97
CA ILE A 177 13.20 2.45 -5.79
C ILE A 177 13.94 1.61 -4.75
N HIS A 178 14.57 0.51 -5.16
CA HIS A 178 15.32 -0.37 -4.25
C HIS A 178 16.43 0.41 -3.52
N ASN A 179 17.22 1.18 -4.26
CA ASN A 179 18.31 1.97 -3.70
C ASN A 179 17.82 3.05 -2.73
N ILE A 180 16.75 3.77 -3.08
CA ILE A 180 16.21 4.83 -2.19
C ILE A 180 15.55 4.22 -0.95
N LEU A 181 14.86 3.10 -1.12
CA LEU A 181 14.26 2.39 0.01
C LEU A 181 15.33 1.76 0.90
N GLY A 182 16.50 1.36 0.38
CA GLY A 182 17.59 0.76 1.15
C GLY A 182 17.28 -0.68 1.58
N ILE A 183 16.58 -1.44 0.71
CA ILE A 183 16.05 -2.78 1.00
C ILE A 183 17.18 -3.76 1.35
N GLU A 184 18.37 -3.56 0.78
CA GLU A 184 19.59 -4.33 1.02
C GLU A 184 20.09 -4.25 2.46
N ARG A 185 19.65 -3.26 3.24
CA ARG A 185 20.03 -3.09 4.65
C ARG A 185 19.20 -3.95 5.60
N SER A 186 18.26 -4.75 5.07
CA SER A 186 17.35 -5.56 5.86
C SER A 186 18.10 -6.59 6.72
N THR A 187 17.99 -6.42 8.05
CA THR A 187 18.52 -7.36 9.04
C THR A 187 17.46 -7.63 10.10
N THR A 188 17.50 -8.78 10.76
CA THR A 188 16.54 -9.13 11.81
C THR A 188 16.47 -8.08 12.93
N SER A 189 17.62 -7.51 13.31
CA SER A 189 17.69 -6.47 14.35
C SER A 189 17.06 -5.15 13.92
N LEU A 190 17.27 -4.73 12.67
CA LEU A 190 16.63 -3.54 12.10
C LEU A 190 15.12 -3.75 11.99
N LEU A 191 14.70 -4.88 11.41
CA LEU A 191 13.29 -5.19 11.19
C LEU A 191 12.51 -5.29 12.50
N SER A 192 13.10 -5.82 13.58
CA SER A 192 12.46 -5.83 14.90
C SER A 192 12.17 -4.42 15.42
N ARG A 193 13.11 -3.48 15.22
CA ARG A 193 12.93 -2.08 15.60
C ARG A 193 11.90 -1.39 14.70
N MET A 194 12.00 -1.57 13.38
CA MET A 194 11.02 -1.07 12.42
C MET A 194 9.61 -1.56 12.78
N ALA A 195 9.43 -2.85 13.03
CA ALA A 195 8.14 -3.44 13.36
C ALA A 195 7.52 -2.82 14.62
N LYS A 196 8.30 -2.65 15.70
CA LYS A 196 7.83 -1.95 16.91
C LYS A 196 7.38 -0.53 16.60
N SER A 197 8.14 0.22 15.81
CA SER A 197 7.78 1.58 15.40
C SER A 197 6.54 1.61 14.50
N THR A 198 6.42 0.69 13.53
CA THR A 198 5.27 0.60 12.62
C THR A 198 3.99 0.22 13.37
N VAL A 199 4.07 -0.73 14.31
CA VAL A 199 2.96 -1.11 15.20
C VAL A 199 2.50 0.10 16.01
N GLY A 200 3.42 0.76 16.71
CA GLY A 200 3.08 1.96 17.49
C GLY A 200 2.52 3.09 16.63
N PHE A 201 3.07 3.33 15.44
CA PHE A 201 2.55 4.34 14.53
C PHE A 201 1.16 3.99 14.00
N SER A 202 0.90 2.73 13.68
CA SER A 202 -0.43 2.23 13.32
C SER A 202 -1.45 2.47 14.44
N ASP A 203 -1.08 2.17 15.70
CA ASP A 203 -1.95 2.44 16.85
C ASP A 203 -2.23 3.95 17.04
N MET A 204 -1.22 4.80 16.82
CA MET A 204 -1.37 6.26 16.94
C MET A 204 -2.26 6.88 15.86
N ILE A 205 -2.24 6.34 14.63
CA ILE A 205 -2.90 6.95 13.47
C ILE A 205 -4.25 6.31 13.17
N GLU A 206 -4.30 4.97 13.18
CA GLU A 206 -5.45 4.20 12.73
C GLU A 206 -6.32 3.76 13.90
N ASN A 207 -5.70 3.30 14.98
CA ASN A 207 -6.34 2.82 16.20
C ASN A 207 -7.56 1.89 15.95
N ASN A 208 -7.44 1.00 14.95
CA ASN A 208 -8.54 0.14 14.48
C ASN A 208 -8.20 -1.35 14.51
N GLY A 209 -7.07 -1.74 15.11
CA GLY A 209 -6.59 -3.13 15.17
C GLY A 209 -5.58 -3.51 14.07
N ASN A 210 -5.22 -2.61 13.15
CA ASN A 210 -4.27 -2.90 12.06
C ASN A 210 -2.87 -3.25 12.54
N SER A 211 -2.48 -2.74 13.69
CA SER A 211 -1.23 -3.11 14.38
C SER A 211 -1.10 -4.62 14.63
N GLY A 212 -2.22 -5.32 14.86
CA GLY A 212 -2.26 -6.78 14.97
C GLY A 212 -1.89 -7.49 13.67
N ILE A 213 -2.41 -7.02 12.54
CA ILE A 213 -2.06 -7.51 11.19
C ILE A 213 -0.59 -7.26 10.90
N VAL A 214 -0.09 -6.05 11.21
CA VAL A 214 1.32 -5.68 11.03
C VAL A 214 2.23 -6.64 11.80
N LYS A 215 1.90 -6.92 13.05
CA LYS A 215 2.65 -7.86 13.89
C LYS A 215 2.63 -9.28 13.32
N LYS A 216 1.45 -9.82 12.95
CA LYS A 216 1.31 -11.16 12.36
C LYS A 216 2.15 -11.31 11.08
N LYS A 217 2.15 -10.29 10.22
CA LYS A 217 2.96 -10.27 8.99
C LYS A 217 4.45 -10.17 9.26
N TYR A 218 4.87 -9.31 10.20
CA TYR A 218 6.27 -9.24 10.62
C TYR A 218 6.77 -10.60 11.14
N ASP A 219 6.05 -11.21 12.08
CA ASP A 219 6.45 -12.47 12.72
C ASP A 219 6.63 -13.59 11.67
N TYR A 220 5.70 -13.69 10.72
CA TYR A 220 5.78 -14.66 9.63
C TYR A 220 6.94 -14.40 8.68
N LEU A 221 7.09 -13.16 8.18
CA LEU A 221 8.14 -12.84 7.19
C LEU A 221 9.53 -12.99 7.81
N ALA A 222 9.71 -12.58 9.07
CA ALA A 222 10.96 -12.76 9.80
C ALA A 222 11.27 -14.25 10.03
N LYS A 223 10.30 -15.05 10.49
CA LYS A 223 10.46 -16.50 10.70
C LYS A 223 10.85 -17.24 9.43
N ASN A 224 10.32 -16.82 8.28
CA ASN A 224 10.59 -17.43 6.98
C ASN A 224 11.78 -16.80 6.22
N SER A 225 12.59 -15.97 6.87
CA SER A 225 13.76 -15.30 6.27
C SER A 225 13.44 -14.41 5.05
N LEU A 226 12.21 -13.91 4.94
CA LEU A 226 11.75 -12.99 3.91
C LEU A 226 12.06 -11.54 4.31
N LEU A 227 13.33 -11.25 4.60
CA LEU A 227 13.75 -10.01 5.27
C LEU A 227 13.51 -8.76 4.41
N SER A 228 13.87 -8.82 3.13
CA SER A 228 13.65 -7.72 2.18
C SER A 228 12.17 -7.42 1.97
N ASP A 229 11.34 -8.46 1.90
CA ASP A 229 9.89 -8.36 1.74
C ASP A 229 9.26 -7.79 3.02
N CYS A 230 9.76 -8.18 4.19
CA CYS A 230 9.39 -7.58 5.48
C CYS A 230 9.74 -6.09 5.55
N TYR A 231 10.95 -5.71 5.13
CA TYR A 231 11.41 -4.33 5.08
C TYR A 231 10.48 -3.47 4.22
N PHE A 232 10.18 -3.94 3.00
CA PHE A 232 9.29 -3.28 2.06
C PHE A 232 7.88 -3.13 2.65
N TYR A 233 7.33 -4.21 3.21
CA TYR A 233 6.01 -4.21 3.83
C TYR A 233 5.89 -3.16 4.96
N LEU A 234 6.85 -3.15 5.90
CA LEU A 234 6.81 -2.22 7.04
C LEU A 234 6.90 -0.75 6.61
N GLY A 235 7.79 -0.44 5.66
CA GLY A 235 7.89 0.92 5.14
C GLY A 235 6.64 1.33 4.35
N TYR A 236 6.01 0.40 3.61
CA TYR A 236 4.77 0.66 2.90
C TYR A 236 3.61 0.99 3.86
N VAL A 237 3.46 0.23 4.95
CA VAL A 237 2.44 0.50 5.98
C VAL A 237 2.64 1.89 6.59
N ASN A 238 3.87 2.24 6.94
CA ASN A 238 4.16 3.58 7.44
C ASN A 238 3.83 4.67 6.42
N ARG A 239 4.12 4.46 5.13
CA ARG A 239 3.71 5.36 4.05
C ARG A 239 2.20 5.56 4.05
N GLN A 240 1.39 4.50 4.15
CA GLN A 240 -0.08 4.63 4.21
C GLN A 240 -0.53 5.50 5.39
N ASN A 241 0.05 5.28 6.57
CA ASN A 241 -0.30 6.05 7.76
C ASN A 241 0.17 7.51 7.68
N VAL A 242 1.33 7.78 7.09
CA VAL A 242 1.79 9.15 6.81
C VAL A 242 0.79 9.88 5.92
N LEU A 243 0.26 9.22 4.87
CA LEU A 243 -0.69 9.85 3.96
C LEU A 243 -2.04 10.16 4.63
N LYS A 244 -2.50 9.33 5.59
CA LYS A 244 -3.70 9.61 6.41
C LYS A 244 -3.57 10.92 7.21
N ILE A 245 -2.35 11.33 7.59
CA ILE A 245 -2.08 12.54 8.38
C ILE A 245 -1.23 13.60 7.68
N GLN A 246 -1.08 13.53 6.36
CA GLN A 246 -0.13 14.37 5.62
C GLN A 246 -0.27 15.88 5.88
N ASN A 247 -1.48 16.36 6.13
CA ASN A 247 -1.80 17.77 6.40
C ASN A 247 -1.63 18.18 7.87
N ARG A 248 -1.29 17.23 8.75
CA ARG A 248 -1.16 17.43 10.20
C ARG A 248 0.18 16.92 10.75
N ILE A 249 1.03 16.32 9.93
CA ILE A 249 2.28 15.70 10.37
C ILE A 249 3.22 16.70 11.08
N HIS A 250 3.33 17.94 10.59
CA HIS A 250 4.12 19.00 11.24
C HIS A 250 3.51 19.54 12.53
N LYS A 251 2.22 19.29 12.78
CA LYS A 251 1.59 19.66 14.06
C LYS A 251 1.95 18.69 15.18
N ASN A 252 2.55 17.55 14.84
CA ASN A 252 2.89 16.45 15.73
C ASN A 252 4.35 16.05 15.47
N PRO A 253 5.32 16.94 15.78
CA PRO A 253 6.72 16.73 15.45
C PRO A 253 7.29 15.45 16.06
N GLU A 254 6.71 14.94 17.15
CA GLU A 254 7.09 13.69 17.80
C GLU A 254 6.97 12.47 16.90
N PHE A 255 6.11 12.51 15.86
CA PHE A 255 5.99 11.43 14.89
C PHE A 255 7.31 11.14 14.18
N ILE A 256 8.21 12.12 14.08
CA ILE A 256 9.52 11.88 13.49
C ILE A 256 10.33 10.83 14.25
N HIS A 257 10.20 10.75 15.58
CA HIS A 257 10.97 9.80 16.38
C HIS A 257 10.60 8.36 16.04
N VAL A 258 9.32 8.14 15.73
CA VAL A 258 8.78 6.84 15.33
C VAL A 258 9.13 6.56 13.87
N LEU A 259 8.91 7.54 12.98
CA LEU A 259 9.12 7.38 11.54
C LEU A 259 10.58 7.23 11.14
N LYS A 260 11.51 7.85 11.87
CA LYS A 260 12.96 7.66 11.67
C LYS A 260 13.34 6.18 11.68
N THR A 261 12.80 5.45 12.64
CA THR A 261 13.03 4.00 12.77
C THR A 261 12.10 3.22 11.86
N GLY A 262 10.78 3.50 11.88
CA GLY A 262 9.78 2.72 11.14
C GLY A 262 9.98 2.72 9.62
N MET A 263 10.55 3.79 9.05
CA MET A 263 10.81 3.92 7.62
C MET A 263 12.30 3.86 7.25
N ASP A 264 13.19 3.75 8.24
CA ASP A 264 14.66 3.76 8.05
C ASP A 264 15.10 4.90 7.11
N ILE A 265 14.78 6.13 7.52
CA ILE A 265 14.90 7.32 6.67
C ILE A 265 16.35 7.80 6.54
N GLU A 266 16.68 8.32 5.35
CA GLU A 266 17.89 9.11 5.15
C GLU A 266 17.79 10.45 5.88
N ASN A 267 18.91 10.94 6.42
CA ASN A 267 19.00 12.21 7.14
C ASN A 267 19.93 13.21 6.46
N ASP A 268 20.80 12.79 5.52
CA ASP A 268 21.65 13.72 4.75
C ASP A 268 20.81 14.48 3.71
N PRO A 269 20.67 15.81 3.83
CA PRO A 269 19.88 16.61 2.89
C PRO A 269 20.39 16.57 1.45
N MET A 270 21.71 16.42 1.24
CA MET A 270 22.28 16.33 -0.11
C MET A 270 21.91 15.01 -0.79
N VAL A 271 21.93 13.92 -0.03
CA VAL A 271 21.49 12.60 -0.51
C VAL A 271 20.00 12.64 -0.82
N ILE A 272 19.18 13.22 0.06
CA ILE A 272 17.72 13.33 -0.14
C ILE A 272 17.39 14.16 -1.40
N ASP A 273 18.03 15.32 -1.60
CA ASP A 273 17.82 16.14 -2.81
C ASP A 273 18.19 15.36 -4.08
N SER A 274 19.31 14.65 -4.09
CA SER A 274 19.74 13.80 -5.22
C SER A 274 18.75 12.66 -5.51
N GLN A 275 18.26 11.98 -4.47
CA GLN A 275 17.24 10.95 -4.60
C GLN A 275 15.94 11.52 -5.16
N ALA A 276 15.50 12.69 -4.67
CA ALA A 276 14.31 13.37 -5.16
C ALA A 276 14.43 13.73 -6.64
N VAL A 277 15.57 14.25 -7.09
CA VAL A 277 15.84 14.53 -8.52
C VAL A 277 15.71 13.26 -9.35
N THR A 278 16.24 12.14 -8.87
CA THR A 278 16.19 10.86 -9.60
C THR A 278 14.76 10.32 -9.73
N VAL A 279 13.94 10.47 -8.68
CA VAL A 279 12.51 10.13 -8.73
C VAL A 279 11.77 11.04 -9.71
N LEU A 280 12.01 12.35 -9.69
CA LEU A 280 11.38 13.32 -10.60
C LEU A 280 11.73 13.04 -12.07
N GLN A 281 12.98 12.69 -12.35
CA GLN A 281 13.40 12.28 -13.68
C GLN A 281 12.65 11.02 -14.13
N SER A 282 12.57 10.01 -13.25
CA SER A 282 11.84 8.76 -13.53
C SER A 282 10.36 9.01 -13.82
N VAL A 283 9.71 9.88 -13.03
CA VAL A 283 8.31 10.29 -13.25
C VAL A 283 8.15 10.95 -14.62
N THR A 284 9.05 11.87 -14.99
CA THR A 284 9.00 12.59 -16.27
C THR A 284 9.17 11.65 -17.46
N GLU A 285 10.13 10.72 -17.38
CA GLU A 285 10.38 9.73 -18.43
C GLU A 285 9.17 8.80 -18.64
N ILE A 286 8.59 8.26 -17.55
CA ILE A 286 7.40 7.41 -17.64
C ILE A 286 6.20 8.19 -18.21
N PHE A 287 6.02 9.47 -17.83
CA PHE A 287 4.97 10.30 -18.44
C PHE A 287 5.20 10.55 -19.94
N GLY A 288 6.46 10.66 -20.38
CA GLY A 288 6.81 10.78 -21.79
C GLY A 288 6.42 9.54 -22.58
N ASP A 289 6.70 8.35 -22.04
CA ASP A 289 6.39 7.07 -22.68
C ASP A 289 4.88 6.83 -22.81
N LEU A 290 4.05 7.38 -21.92
CA LEU A 290 2.58 7.27 -21.98
C LEU A 290 1.90 8.09 -23.07
N LYS A 291 2.63 9.02 -23.70
CA LYS A 291 2.11 9.89 -24.77
C LYS A 291 2.35 9.33 -26.16
N ASN A 292 3.22 8.31 -26.27
CA ASN A 292 3.56 7.62 -27.51
C ASN A 292 2.82 6.28 -27.60
#